data_AF-W7DXU5-F1
#
_entry.id   AF-W7DXU5-F1
#
_cell.length_a   1.000
_cell.length_b   1.000
_cell.length_c   1.000
_cell.angle_alpha   90.00
_cell.angle_beta   90.00
_cell.angle_gamma   90.00
#
_symmetry.space_group_name_H-M   'P 1'
#
loop_
_entity.id
_entity.type
_entity.pdbx_description
1 polymer ?
#
loop_
_entity_poly.entity_id
_entity_poly.type
_entity_poly.pdbx_seq_one_letter_code
_entity_poly.pdbx_strand_id
1 'polypeptide(L)'
;MGATRPHEGGAKPSSKSKDTKKKKGFAIGPANLPDGTHRRKIEKIKKSLIDKAKIKKQYAKLKAREEKEAVNPPKSVYDREASTEQGEKVSSEPTAEPTLEPHPDRAVLLEEKSPEPEYQQNFERRQRRPRPQPFQKESELAQKKKDEAEARRKAKEEADRERAKKAAERERFRKTMAKARGGPNGQRKLGRESTVLLAKAQRLMGKT
;
A
#
# COMPACT_ATOMS: atom_id res chain seq x y z
N MET A 1 -14.67 -83.42 26.38
CA MET A 1 -13.23 -83.26 26.10
C MET A 1 -12.99 -83.55 24.64
N GLY A 2 -12.61 -82.54 23.83
CA GLY A 2 -12.30 -82.69 22.41
C GLY A 2 -12.42 -81.35 21.68
N ALA A 3 -11.28 -80.69 21.44
CA ALA A 3 -11.15 -79.28 21.04
C ALA A 3 -11.60 -78.96 19.60
N THR A 4 -12.24 -77.81 19.40
CA THR A 4 -12.37 -77.15 18.09
C THR A 4 -11.06 -76.44 17.75
N ARG A 5 -10.47 -76.78 16.60
CA ARG A 5 -9.27 -76.11 16.04
C ARG A 5 -9.68 -74.84 15.29
N PRO A 6 -8.98 -73.69 15.47
CA PRO A 6 -9.19 -72.49 14.66
C PRO A 6 -8.62 -72.64 13.25
N HIS A 7 -9.30 -72.03 12.27
CA HIS A 7 -8.86 -71.97 10.87
C HIS A 7 -7.70 -70.97 10.73
N GLU A 8 -6.50 -71.50 10.50
CA GLU A 8 -5.27 -70.77 10.17
C GLU A 8 -5.15 -70.55 8.65
N GLY A 9 -4.53 -69.42 8.26
CA GLY A 9 -3.94 -69.17 6.95
C GLY A 9 -4.88 -68.56 5.90
N GLY A 10 -4.89 -67.27 5.58
CA GLY A 10 -3.74 -66.35 5.53
C GLY A 10 -3.25 -66.08 4.09
N ALA A 11 -4.14 -66.00 3.08
CA ALA A 11 -3.80 -65.44 1.78
C ALA A 11 -4.04 -63.92 1.79
N LYS A 12 -2.99 -63.14 2.08
CA LYS A 12 -2.97 -61.69 1.90
C LYS A 12 -3.38 -61.39 0.43
N PRO A 13 -4.46 -60.64 0.13
CA PRO A 13 -4.55 -60.04 -1.18
C PRO A 13 -3.43 -59.01 -1.22
N SER A 14 -2.40 -59.28 -2.04
CA SER A 14 -1.37 -58.33 -2.44
C SER A 14 -1.99 -56.95 -2.51
N SER A 15 -1.50 -56.01 -1.70
CA SER A 15 -1.91 -54.61 -1.73
C SER A 15 -1.57 -54.05 -3.10
N LYS A 16 -2.44 -54.29 -4.08
CA LYS A 16 -2.57 -53.44 -5.25
C LYS A 16 -2.87 -52.08 -4.64
N SER A 17 -1.86 -51.22 -4.59
CA SER A 17 -2.03 -49.81 -4.35
C SER A 17 -3.16 -49.38 -5.27
N LYS A 18 -4.36 -49.18 -4.70
CA LYS A 18 -5.43 -48.53 -5.42
C LYS A 18 -4.84 -47.17 -5.74
N ASP A 19 -4.42 -46.98 -6.99
CA ASP A 19 -4.03 -45.68 -7.52
C ASP A 19 -5.22 -44.77 -7.26
N THR A 20 -5.19 -44.08 -6.13
CA THR A 20 -6.19 -43.08 -5.77
C THR A 20 -5.91 -41.95 -6.72
N LYS A 21 -6.55 -42.01 -7.90
CA LYS A 21 -6.41 -41.00 -8.95
C LYS A 21 -6.60 -39.65 -8.27
N LYS A 22 -5.50 -38.90 -8.12
CA LYS A 22 -5.49 -37.63 -7.39
C LYS A 22 -6.59 -36.78 -8.02
N LYS A 23 -7.62 -36.46 -7.23
CA LYS A 23 -8.76 -35.67 -7.72
C LYS A 23 -8.19 -34.37 -8.25
N LYS A 24 -8.33 -34.11 -9.55
CA LYS A 24 -7.89 -32.85 -10.15
C LYS A 24 -8.59 -31.72 -9.41
N GLY A 25 -7.84 -30.72 -8.98
CA GLY A 25 -8.39 -29.57 -8.27
C GLY A 25 -9.38 -28.78 -9.13
N PHE A 26 -9.96 -27.71 -8.57
CA PHE A 26 -10.94 -26.87 -9.26
C PHE A 26 -10.44 -26.44 -10.66
N ALA A 27 -11.09 -26.93 -11.70
CA ALA A 27 -10.80 -26.67 -13.11
C ALA A 27 -12.08 -26.18 -13.79
N ILE A 28 -11.93 -25.26 -14.75
CA ILE A 28 -13.06 -24.64 -15.44
C ILE A 28 -12.97 -25.03 -16.90
N GLY A 29 -13.94 -25.81 -17.37
CA GLY A 29 -14.01 -26.26 -18.76
C GLY A 29 -13.13 -27.48 -19.09
N PRO A 30 -13.17 -27.92 -20.36
CA PRO A 30 -12.45 -29.09 -20.83
C PRO A 30 -10.92 -28.94 -20.75
N ALA A 31 -10.20 -30.04 -20.54
CA ALA A 31 -8.74 -30.02 -20.36
C ALA A 31 -7.95 -29.81 -21.67
N ASN A 32 -8.51 -30.22 -22.81
CA ASN A 32 -7.87 -30.14 -24.13
C ASN A 32 -8.48 -29.01 -24.97
N LEU A 33 -8.43 -27.77 -24.47
CA LEU A 33 -8.75 -26.63 -25.32
C LEU A 33 -7.52 -26.25 -26.16
N PRO A 34 -7.70 -25.77 -27.40
CA PRO A 34 -6.60 -25.27 -28.20
C PRO A 34 -5.86 -24.17 -27.44
N ASP A 35 -4.54 -24.36 -27.29
CA ASP A 35 -3.69 -23.47 -26.50
C ASP A 35 -3.70 -22.05 -27.08
N GLY A 36 -3.84 -21.05 -26.21
CA GLY A 36 -3.93 -19.64 -26.59
C GLY A 36 -5.04 -18.87 -25.88
N THR A 37 -5.89 -18.18 -26.64
CA THR A 37 -6.92 -17.26 -26.12
C THR A 37 -7.92 -17.95 -25.21
N HIS A 38 -8.32 -19.19 -25.54
CA HIS A 38 -9.33 -19.94 -24.80
C HIS A 38 -8.82 -20.41 -23.42
N ARG A 39 -7.58 -20.93 -23.34
CA ARG A 39 -6.94 -21.26 -22.07
C ARG A 39 -6.77 -20.02 -21.18
N ARG A 40 -6.34 -18.89 -21.74
CA ARG A 40 -6.25 -17.61 -20.99
C ARG A 40 -7.59 -17.15 -20.44
N LYS A 41 -8.68 -17.28 -21.22
CA LYS A 41 -10.04 -16.98 -20.75
C LYS A 41 -10.44 -17.87 -19.58
N ILE A 42 -10.20 -19.18 -19.67
CA ILE A 42 -10.47 -20.14 -18.60
C ILE A 42 -9.68 -19.80 -17.34
N GLU A 43 -8.38 -19.50 -17.45
CA GLU A 43 -7.54 -19.10 -16.32
C GLU A 43 -8.04 -17.80 -15.68
N LYS A 44 -8.49 -16.83 -16.49
CA LYS A 44 -9.09 -15.58 -15.99
C LYS A 44 -10.39 -15.84 -15.24
N ILE A 45 -11.26 -16.71 -15.74
CA ILE A 45 -12.50 -17.12 -15.07
C ILE A 45 -12.16 -17.84 -13.75
N LYS A 46 -11.13 -18.69 -13.75
CA LYS A 46 -10.70 -19.41 -12.54
C LYS A 46 -10.21 -18.45 -11.46
N LYS A 47 -9.36 -17.50 -11.82
CA LYS A 47 -8.88 -16.46 -10.90
C LYS A 47 -10.04 -15.65 -10.35
N SER A 48 -10.97 -15.19 -11.20
CA SER A 48 -12.09 -14.37 -10.76
C SER A 48 -13.05 -15.09 -9.79
N LEU A 49 -13.29 -16.39 -9.98
CA LEU A 49 -14.11 -17.18 -9.05
C LEU A 49 -13.40 -17.41 -7.71
N ILE A 50 -12.08 -17.66 -7.73
CA ILE A 50 -11.29 -17.80 -6.51
C ILE A 50 -11.29 -16.49 -5.72
N ASP A 51 -11.10 -15.35 -6.37
CA ASP A 51 -11.05 -14.05 -5.71
C ASP A 51 -12.41 -13.67 -5.12
N LYS A 52 -13.51 -13.90 -5.85
CA LYS A 52 -14.87 -13.73 -5.32
C LYS A 52 -15.10 -14.59 -4.08
N ALA A 53 -14.64 -15.84 -4.08
CA ALA A 53 -14.77 -16.73 -2.93
C ALA A 53 -13.94 -16.25 -1.73
N LYS A 54 -12.73 -15.72 -1.95
CA LYS A 54 -11.89 -15.13 -0.90
C LYS A 54 -12.56 -13.90 -0.29
N ILE A 55 -13.08 -12.99 -1.11
CA ILE A 55 -13.79 -11.80 -0.65
C ILE A 55 -15.00 -12.20 0.20
N LYS A 56 -15.81 -13.16 -0.26
CA LYS A 56 -16.95 -13.67 0.53
C LYS A 56 -16.52 -14.27 1.86
N LYS A 57 -15.42 -15.02 1.90
CA LYS A 57 -14.87 -15.57 3.15
C LYS A 57 -14.37 -14.48 4.10
N GLN A 58 -13.68 -13.46 3.59
CA GLN A 58 -13.21 -12.33 4.39
C GLN A 58 -14.38 -11.52 4.94
N TYR A 59 -15.37 -11.22 4.10
CA TYR A 59 -16.59 -10.53 4.52
C TYR A 59 -17.34 -11.31 5.59
N ALA A 60 -17.51 -12.63 5.42
CA ALA A 60 -18.13 -13.48 6.43
C ALA A 60 -17.37 -13.46 7.76
N LYS A 61 -16.03 -13.40 7.72
CA LYS A 61 -15.20 -13.26 8.93
C LYS A 61 -15.35 -11.90 9.60
N LEU A 62 -15.39 -10.82 8.82
CA LEU A 62 -15.60 -9.47 9.35
C LEU A 62 -16.99 -9.34 9.97
N LYS A 63 -18.03 -9.81 9.27
CA LYS A 63 -19.40 -9.82 9.79
C LYS A 63 -19.51 -10.63 11.09
N ALA A 64 -18.92 -11.81 11.15
CA ALA A 64 -18.89 -12.61 12.38
C ALA A 64 -18.07 -11.96 13.51
N ARG A 65 -17.11 -11.08 13.19
CA ARG A 65 -16.36 -10.30 14.17
C ARG A 65 -17.19 -9.12 14.67
N GLU A 66 -17.84 -8.39 13.76
CA GLU A 66 -18.74 -7.27 14.09
C GLU A 66 -19.92 -7.74 14.95
N GLU A 67 -20.53 -8.89 14.63
CA GLU A 67 -21.58 -9.49 15.47
C GLU A 67 -21.07 -9.84 16.87
N LYS A 68 -19.81 -10.30 17.00
CA LYS A 68 -19.18 -10.56 18.31
C LYS A 68 -18.87 -9.29 19.08
N GLU A 69 -18.35 -8.27 18.40
CA GLU A 69 -18.06 -6.96 18.99
C GLU A 69 -19.35 -6.22 19.39
N ALA A 70 -20.45 -6.42 18.66
CA ALA A 70 -21.77 -5.89 19.02
C ALA A 70 -22.34 -6.55 20.28
N VAL A 71 -22.13 -7.86 20.46
CA VAL A 71 -22.56 -8.57 21.68
C VAL A 71 -21.63 -8.28 22.86
N ASN A 72 -20.32 -8.23 22.62
CA ASN A 72 -19.30 -7.97 23.63
C ASN A 72 -18.23 -7.03 23.05
N PRO A 73 -18.37 -5.70 23.25
CA PRO A 73 -17.35 -4.77 22.80
C PRO A 73 -16.05 -5.08 23.57
N PRO A 74 -14.90 -5.23 22.87
CA PRO A 74 -13.64 -5.47 23.54
C PRO A 74 -13.32 -4.26 24.40
N LYS A 75 -13.30 -4.44 25.73
CA LYS A 75 -12.90 -3.40 26.67
C LYS A 75 -11.49 -2.92 26.33
N SER A 76 -11.31 -1.62 26.23
CA SER A 76 -9.99 -1.02 26.05
C SER A 76 -9.10 -1.39 27.25
N VAL A 77 -7.78 -1.37 27.07
CA VAL A 77 -6.83 -1.62 28.17
C VAL A 77 -7.09 -0.64 29.32
N TYR A 78 -7.50 0.59 29.01
CA TYR A 78 -7.84 1.64 29.97
C TYR A 78 -9.17 1.39 30.72
N ASP A 79 -10.19 0.80 30.08
CA ASP A 79 -11.44 0.41 30.78
C ASP A 79 -11.26 -0.79 31.72
N ARG A 80 -10.24 -1.62 31.46
CA ARG A 80 -9.96 -2.83 32.23
C ARG A 80 -9.43 -2.51 33.63
N GLU A 81 -8.67 -1.43 33.79
CA GLU A 81 -8.08 -1.04 35.07
C GLU A 81 -9.11 -0.32 35.96
N ALA A 82 -9.98 0.51 35.38
CA ALA A 82 -11.02 1.25 36.12
C ALA A 82 -12.10 0.36 36.79
N SER A 83 -12.28 -0.88 36.30
CA SER A 83 -13.26 -1.82 36.88
C SER A 83 -12.69 -2.66 38.04
N THR A 84 -11.39 -2.57 38.31
CA THR A 84 -10.71 -3.25 39.44
C THR A 84 -10.51 -2.37 40.67
N GLU A 85 -10.79 -1.07 40.59
CA GLU A 85 -10.50 -0.09 41.66
C GLU A 85 -11.73 0.43 42.44
N GLN A 86 -12.93 -0.13 42.24
CA GLN A 86 -14.14 0.29 42.96
C GLN A 86 -14.36 -0.44 44.31
N GLY A 87 -13.28 -0.66 45.06
CA GLY A 87 -13.33 -1.15 46.43
C GLY A 87 -12.32 -0.38 47.28
N GLU A 88 -12.81 0.41 48.22
CA GLU A 88 -12.07 1.27 49.17
C GLU A 88 -11.46 2.57 48.61
N LYS A 89 -12.04 3.70 49.02
CA LYS A 89 -11.26 4.78 49.64
C LYS A 89 -12.14 5.74 50.44
N VAL A 90 -11.66 5.96 51.66
CA VAL A 90 -12.23 6.69 52.78
C VAL A 90 -12.12 8.21 52.57
N SER A 91 -13.13 8.91 53.08
CA SER A 91 -13.26 10.38 53.15
C SER A 91 -12.07 11.08 53.83
N SER A 92 -11.60 12.19 53.28
CA SER A 92 -10.80 13.20 54.02
C SER A 92 -11.17 14.62 53.56
N GLU A 93 -11.32 15.51 54.54
CA GLU A 93 -11.82 16.89 54.46
C GLU A 93 -10.88 17.85 53.68
N PRO A 94 -11.38 19.00 53.16
CA PRO A 94 -10.57 19.95 52.41
C PRO A 94 -9.80 20.90 53.34
N THR A 95 -8.47 20.90 53.24
CA THR A 95 -7.58 21.93 53.80
C THR A 95 -7.50 23.10 52.82
N ALA A 96 -7.50 24.33 53.34
CA ALA A 96 -7.52 25.58 52.58
C ALA A 96 -6.37 25.66 51.57
N GLU A 97 -6.69 26.07 50.34
CA GLU A 97 -5.77 26.15 49.21
C GLU A 97 -4.66 27.20 49.47
N PRO A 98 -3.37 26.87 49.26
CA PRO A 98 -2.31 27.86 49.34
C PRO A 98 -2.46 28.85 48.18
N THR A 99 -2.61 30.14 48.50
CA THR A 99 -2.69 31.22 47.52
C THR A 99 -1.45 31.21 46.64
N LEU A 100 -1.67 31.17 45.32
CA LEU A 100 -0.66 31.00 44.28
C LEU A 100 0.15 32.29 43.98
N GLU A 101 0.21 33.21 44.94
CA GLU A 101 0.91 34.49 44.76
C GLU A 101 2.37 34.36 45.24
N PRO A 102 3.35 34.75 44.41
CA PRO A 102 4.75 34.70 44.80
C PRO A 102 5.03 35.70 45.93
N HIS A 103 5.82 35.28 46.93
CA HIS A 103 6.30 36.13 48.02
C HIS A 103 6.93 37.42 47.46
N PRO A 104 6.74 38.60 48.09
CA PRO A 104 7.16 39.90 47.55
C PRO A 104 8.63 39.95 47.10
N ASP A 105 9.55 39.33 47.85
CA ASP A 105 10.97 39.27 47.48
C ASP A 105 11.22 38.56 46.14
N ARG A 106 10.36 37.60 45.77
CA ARG A 106 10.43 36.88 44.50
C ARG A 106 9.87 37.69 43.34
N ALA A 107 8.95 38.62 43.61
CA ALA A 107 8.43 39.54 42.60
C ALA A 107 9.50 40.58 42.20
N VAL A 108 10.24 41.12 43.17
CA VAL A 108 11.33 42.08 42.93
C VAL A 108 12.43 41.47 42.03
N LEU A 109 12.80 40.21 42.29
CA LEU A 109 13.80 39.47 41.50
C LEU A 109 13.34 39.14 40.06
N LEU A 110 12.04 39.15 39.79
CA LEU A 110 11.48 38.95 38.45
C LEU A 110 11.36 40.28 37.67
N GLU A 111 11.18 41.39 38.36
CA GLU A 111 11.10 42.73 37.77
C GLU A 111 12.48 43.32 37.44
N GLU A 112 13.53 42.96 38.20
CA GLU A 112 14.90 43.31 37.86
C GLU A 112 15.38 42.52 36.63
N LYS A 113 15.20 43.10 35.44
CA LYS A 113 15.70 42.55 34.18
C LYS A 113 17.22 42.67 34.13
N SER A 114 17.90 41.63 34.64
CA SER A 114 19.33 41.44 34.53
C SER A 114 19.81 41.62 33.08
N PRO A 115 20.92 42.34 32.82
CA PRO A 115 21.43 42.51 31.47
C PRO A 115 21.76 41.14 30.89
N GLU A 116 21.19 40.87 29.71
CA GLU A 116 21.35 39.60 29.01
C GLU A 116 22.86 39.36 28.79
N PRO A 117 23.45 38.30 29.36
CA PRO A 117 24.86 38.06 29.15
C PRO A 117 25.09 37.78 27.67
N GLU A 118 25.89 38.63 27.01
CA GLU A 118 26.37 38.36 25.67
C GLU A 118 27.23 37.10 25.70
N TYR A 119 26.61 35.95 25.39
CA TYR A 119 27.31 34.69 25.28
C TYR A 119 28.21 34.72 24.03
N GLN A 120 29.44 35.23 24.18
CA GLN A 120 30.53 34.93 23.25
C GLN A 120 30.85 33.44 23.35
N GLN A 121 30.14 32.63 22.55
CA GLN A 121 30.31 31.17 22.48
C GLN A 121 31.60 30.82 21.72
N ASN A 122 32.76 31.19 22.26
CA ASN A 122 34.08 30.72 21.79
C ASN A 122 34.45 29.39 22.46
N PHE A 123 33.50 28.47 22.54
CA PHE A 123 33.79 27.08 22.86
C PHE A 123 33.64 26.29 21.58
N GLU A 124 34.75 25.81 21.03
CA GLU A 124 34.75 24.70 20.07
C GLU A 124 34.06 23.50 20.74
N ARG A 125 32.72 23.45 20.67
CA ARG A 125 31.93 22.36 21.21
C ARG A 125 32.35 21.11 20.44
N ARG A 126 33.20 20.29 21.08
CA ARG A 126 33.56 18.96 20.60
C ARG A 126 32.30 18.25 20.15
N GLN A 127 32.18 17.99 18.86
CA GLN A 127 31.01 17.38 18.25
C GLN A 127 30.74 16.04 18.95
N ARG A 128 29.58 15.94 19.60
CA ARG A 128 29.19 14.71 20.29
C ARG A 128 29.04 13.60 19.26
N ARG A 129 29.63 12.43 19.53
CA ARG A 129 29.47 11.26 18.67
C ARG A 129 27.98 10.91 18.55
N PRO A 130 27.48 10.60 17.35
CA PRO A 130 26.09 10.22 17.17
C PRO A 130 25.80 8.94 17.96
N ARG A 131 24.67 8.94 18.67
CA ARG A 131 24.24 7.76 19.42
C ARG A 131 23.91 6.63 18.43
N PRO A 132 24.30 5.37 18.73
CA PRO A 132 23.92 4.24 17.90
C PRO A 132 22.40 4.11 17.90
N GLN A 133 21.79 4.23 16.73
CA GLN A 133 20.35 4.03 16.56
C GLN A 133 20.11 2.53 16.46
N PRO A 134 19.12 1.97 17.18
CA PRO A 134 18.75 0.59 16.99
C PRO A 134 18.23 0.40 15.55
N PHE A 135 18.62 -0.70 14.90
CA PHE A 135 18.17 -1.09 13.55
C PHE A 135 18.60 -0.18 12.39
N GLN A 136 19.76 0.50 12.48
CA GLN A 136 20.32 1.32 11.37
C GLN A 136 20.35 0.59 10.02
N LYS A 137 20.74 -0.69 10.02
CA LYS A 137 20.78 -1.49 8.78
C LYS A 137 19.41 -1.70 8.17
N GLU A 138 18.36 -1.84 8.99
CA GLU A 138 17.00 -2.06 8.52
C GLU A 138 16.38 -0.77 7.99
N SER A 139 16.64 0.36 8.65
CA SER A 139 16.18 1.67 8.19
C SER A 139 16.82 2.06 6.86
N GLU A 140 18.12 1.81 6.67
CA GLU A 140 18.81 1.99 5.39
C GLU A 140 18.21 1.11 4.28
N LEU A 141 17.93 -0.17 4.57
CA LEU A 141 17.28 -1.05 3.60
C LEU A 141 15.86 -0.58 3.25
N ALA A 142 15.11 -0.07 4.22
CA ALA A 142 13.78 0.49 4.00
C ALA A 142 13.84 1.77 3.15
N GLN A 143 14.82 2.65 3.37
CA GLN A 143 15.06 3.83 2.56
C GLN A 143 15.41 3.46 1.12
N LYS A 144 16.38 2.55 0.92
CA LYS A 144 16.75 2.06 -0.43
C LYS A 144 15.56 1.51 -1.21
N LYS A 145 14.66 0.76 -0.55
CA LYS A 145 13.43 0.24 -1.17
C LYS A 145 12.43 1.36 -1.54
N LYS A 146 12.32 2.39 -0.71
CA LYS A 146 11.48 3.57 -1.01
C LYS A 146 12.03 4.32 -2.21
N ASP A 147 13.34 4.58 -2.23
CA ASP A 147 14.01 5.29 -3.31
C ASP A 147 13.90 4.55 -4.64
N GLU A 148 14.06 3.22 -4.64
CA GLU A 148 13.87 2.40 -5.84
C GLU A 148 12.42 2.44 -6.34
N ALA A 149 11.45 2.36 -5.43
CA ALA A 149 10.03 2.46 -5.78
C ALA A 149 9.68 3.84 -6.35
N GLU A 150 10.24 4.91 -5.80
CA GLU A 150 10.08 6.27 -6.30
C GLU A 150 10.76 6.46 -7.66
N ALA A 151 11.97 5.95 -7.85
CA ALA A 151 12.65 6.00 -9.15
C ALA A 151 11.83 5.27 -10.22
N ARG A 152 11.27 4.08 -9.91
CA ARG A 152 10.36 3.35 -10.80
C ARG A 152 9.08 4.12 -11.10
N ARG A 153 8.54 4.89 -10.15
CA ARG A 153 7.36 5.75 -10.37
C ARG A 153 7.72 6.93 -11.27
N LYS A 154 8.80 7.66 -10.97
CA LYS A 154 9.29 8.78 -11.77
C LYS A 154 9.56 8.37 -13.22
N ALA A 155 10.22 7.24 -13.45
CA ALA A 155 10.46 6.72 -14.80
C ALA A 155 9.16 6.42 -15.58
N LYS A 156 8.11 5.91 -14.91
CA LYS A 156 6.80 5.72 -15.53
C LYS A 156 6.14 7.05 -15.86
N GLU A 157 6.16 7.99 -14.92
CA GLU A 157 5.59 9.32 -15.12
C GLU A 157 6.27 10.07 -16.27
N GLU A 158 7.59 9.98 -16.39
CA GLU A 158 8.35 10.57 -17.50
C GLU A 158 7.98 9.92 -18.83
N ALA A 159 7.92 8.59 -18.89
CA ALA A 159 7.49 7.88 -20.09
C ALA A 159 6.05 8.24 -20.50
N ASP A 160 5.14 8.39 -19.54
CA ASP A 160 3.76 8.80 -19.79
C ASP A 160 3.69 10.26 -20.24
N ARG A 161 4.49 11.16 -19.65
CA ARG A 161 4.62 12.57 -20.08
C ARG A 161 5.15 12.67 -21.51
N GLU A 162 6.16 11.88 -21.88
CA GLU A 162 6.66 11.84 -23.26
C GLU A 162 5.60 11.32 -24.25
N ARG A 163 4.89 10.24 -23.89
CA ARG A 163 3.78 9.74 -24.72
C ARG A 163 2.69 10.81 -24.88
N ALA A 164 2.34 11.50 -23.79
CA ALA A 164 1.35 12.57 -23.82
C ALA A 164 1.79 13.74 -24.69
N LYS A 165 3.06 14.18 -24.61
CA LYS A 165 3.62 15.21 -25.50
C LYS A 165 3.54 14.79 -26.96
N LYS A 166 3.99 13.58 -27.30
CA LYS A 166 3.92 13.03 -28.66
C LYS A 166 2.47 12.91 -29.17
N ALA A 167 1.53 12.51 -28.31
CA ALA A 167 0.12 12.42 -28.66
C ALA A 167 -0.49 13.80 -28.91
N ALA A 168 -0.25 14.77 -28.02
CA ALA A 168 -0.73 16.14 -28.17
C ALA A 168 -0.18 16.81 -29.44
N GLU A 169 1.10 16.59 -29.77
CA GLU A 169 1.66 17.04 -31.05
C GLU A 169 0.92 16.42 -32.23
N ARG A 170 0.73 15.09 -32.25
CA ARG A 170 -0.01 14.41 -33.31
C ARG A 170 -1.42 14.94 -33.46
N GLU A 171 -2.12 15.22 -32.36
CA GLU A 171 -3.46 15.81 -32.38
C GLU A 171 -3.45 17.23 -32.93
N ARG A 172 -2.47 18.06 -32.55
CA ARG A 172 -2.28 19.40 -33.14
C ARG A 172 -2.05 19.32 -34.65
N PHE A 173 -1.19 18.42 -35.10
CA PHE A 173 -0.95 18.15 -36.52
C PHE A 173 -2.21 17.64 -37.24
N ARG A 174 -2.96 16.73 -36.61
CA ARG A 174 -4.22 16.21 -37.17
C ARG A 174 -5.26 17.31 -37.31
N LYS A 175 -5.42 18.15 -36.29
CA LYS A 175 -6.41 19.25 -36.24
C LYS A 175 -6.11 20.33 -37.29
N THR A 176 -4.84 20.71 -37.42
CA THR A 176 -4.39 21.69 -38.43
C THR A 176 -4.58 21.17 -39.85
N MET A 177 -4.19 19.91 -40.13
CA MET A 177 -4.43 19.27 -41.43
C MET A 177 -5.93 19.09 -41.74
N ALA A 178 -6.74 18.72 -40.75
CA ALA A 178 -8.19 18.61 -40.91
C ALA A 178 -8.80 19.97 -41.27
N LYS A 179 -8.36 21.05 -40.61
CA LYS A 179 -8.80 22.43 -40.90
C LYS A 179 -8.39 22.91 -42.30
N ALA A 180 -7.37 22.29 -42.89
CA ALA A 180 -6.90 22.63 -44.22
C ALA A 180 -7.57 21.80 -45.34
N ARG A 181 -8.12 20.62 -45.03
CA ARG A 181 -8.86 19.74 -45.96
C ARG A 181 -10.32 20.15 -46.25
N GLY A 182 -10.73 21.38 -45.92
CA GLY A 182 -12.10 21.88 -46.08
C GLY A 182 -12.25 23.00 -47.11
N GLY A 183 -11.65 22.86 -48.29
CA GLY A 183 -11.83 23.79 -49.42
C GLY A 183 -13.18 23.60 -50.13
N PRO A 184 -13.62 24.61 -50.92
CA PRO A 184 -14.91 24.59 -51.62
C PRO A 184 -15.19 23.33 -52.46
N ASN A 185 -14.14 22.70 -53.01
CA ASN A 185 -14.22 21.48 -53.80
C ASN A 185 -13.42 20.31 -53.18
N GLY A 186 -13.26 20.29 -51.85
CA GLY A 186 -12.36 19.34 -51.16
C GLY A 186 -10.87 19.62 -51.41
N GLN A 187 -10.54 20.71 -52.10
CA GLN A 187 -9.18 21.17 -52.33
C GLN A 187 -8.51 21.55 -51.00
N ARG A 188 -7.22 21.24 -50.89
CA ARG A 188 -6.41 21.55 -49.73
C ARG A 188 -6.04 23.02 -49.71
N LYS A 189 -6.24 23.68 -48.57
CA LYS A 189 -5.84 25.08 -48.37
C LYS A 189 -4.35 25.14 -48.03
N LEU A 190 -3.50 25.23 -49.06
CA LEU A 190 -2.02 25.27 -48.96
C LEU A 190 -1.52 26.25 -47.89
N GLY A 191 -2.12 27.44 -47.76
CA GLY A 191 -1.74 28.41 -46.73
C GLY A 191 -1.88 27.88 -45.30
N ARG A 192 -2.86 27.01 -45.02
CA ARG A 192 -3.07 26.39 -43.70
C ARG A 192 -2.26 25.10 -43.49
N GLU A 193 -1.87 24.41 -44.56
CA GLU A 193 -1.00 23.22 -44.50
C GLU A 193 0.49 23.57 -44.45
N SER A 194 0.86 24.74 -44.98
CA SER A 194 2.25 25.20 -45.10
C SER A 194 3.03 25.08 -43.80
N THR A 195 2.46 25.50 -42.67
CA THR A 195 3.12 25.46 -41.35
C THR A 195 3.39 24.04 -40.87
N VAL A 196 2.45 23.11 -41.10
CA VAL A 196 2.60 21.69 -40.76
C VAL A 196 3.64 21.02 -41.65
N LEU A 197 3.60 21.30 -42.95
CA LEU A 197 4.52 20.75 -43.93
C LEU A 197 5.96 21.25 -43.69
N LEU A 198 6.12 22.53 -43.35
CA LEU A 198 7.40 23.12 -42.97
C LEU A 198 7.97 22.49 -41.70
N ALA A 199 7.16 22.36 -40.63
CA ALA A 199 7.61 21.70 -39.39
C ALA A 199 8.00 20.23 -39.61
N LYS A 200 7.31 19.53 -40.53
CA LYS A 200 7.67 18.16 -40.91
C LYS A 200 8.98 18.11 -41.71
N ALA A 201 9.19 19.02 -42.64
CA ALA A 201 10.42 19.12 -43.42
C ALA A 201 11.63 19.46 -42.54
N GLN A 202 11.48 20.39 -41.58
CA GLN A 202 12.50 20.74 -40.59
C GLN A 202 12.93 19.51 -39.77
N ARG A 203 11.97 18.72 -39.28
CA ARG A 203 12.24 17.46 -38.57
C ARG A 203 13.00 16.44 -39.42
N LEU A 204 12.64 16.29 -40.70
CA LEU A 204 13.34 15.38 -41.61
C LEU A 204 14.76 15.84 -41.93
N MET A 205 15.00 17.15 -41.96
CA MET A 205 16.32 17.73 -42.19
C MET A 205 17.17 17.84 -40.90
N GLY A 206 16.68 17.37 -39.75
CA GLY A 206 17.40 17.48 -38.47
C GLY A 206 17.62 18.91 -37.99
N LYS A 207 16.97 19.89 -38.63
CA LYS A 207 16.99 21.30 -38.21
C LYS A 207 15.94 21.44 -37.11
N THR A 208 16.34 21.18 -35.87
CA THR A 208 15.55 21.49 -34.68
C THR A 208 15.82 22.91 -34.22
#